data_AF-A0A6N6S2T2-F1
#
_entry.id   AF-A0A6N6S2T2-F1
#
_cell.length_a   1.000
_cell.length_b   1.000
_cell.length_c   1.000
_cell.angle_alpha   90.00
_cell.angle_beta   90.00
_cell.angle_gamma   90.00
#
_symmetry.space_group_name_H-M   'P 1'
#
loop_
_entity.id
_entity.type
_entity.pdbx_description
1 polymer ?
#
loop_
_entity_poly.entity_id
_entity_poly.type
_entity_poly.pdbx_seq_one_letter_code
_entity_poly.pdbx_strand_id
1 'polypeptide(L)'
;MPLNAKELTDLSKETTKASLNLDKIFDFVDVINKNAEEIEGDTGKPTGAISELADKIAPHINTIKDLIEEQLNKIEVDPEETKDAAEKLLLYHGNIHQVISWADVQKSAHKKDSYWWRYWVDVLENVMQLEVAKQAGGKE
;
A
#
# COMPACT_ATOMS: atom_id res chain seq x y z
N MET A 1 -16.29 -13.91 11.19
CA MET A 1 -16.44 -13.44 9.80
C MET A 1 -15.05 -13.16 9.26
N PRO A 2 -14.74 -13.52 8.00
CA PRO A 2 -13.51 -13.07 7.34
C PRO A 2 -13.50 -11.54 7.21
N LEU A 3 -12.31 -10.93 7.27
CA LEU A 3 -12.14 -9.48 7.12
C LEU A 3 -12.38 -9.04 5.67
N ASN A 4 -12.93 -7.84 5.49
CA ASN A 4 -13.13 -7.26 4.16
C ASN A 4 -11.87 -6.55 3.63
N ALA A 5 -11.90 -6.12 2.36
CA ALA A 5 -10.77 -5.48 1.70
C ALA A 5 -10.27 -4.21 2.40
N LYS A 6 -11.20 -3.40 2.94
CA LYS A 6 -10.85 -2.19 3.70
C LYS A 6 -10.13 -2.54 5.00
N GLU A 7 -10.67 -3.48 5.77
CA GLU A 7 -10.09 -3.93 7.04
C GLU A 7 -8.69 -4.53 6.83
N LEU A 8 -8.51 -5.37 5.80
CA LEU A 8 -7.20 -5.93 5.46
C LEU A 8 -6.21 -4.87 4.99
N THR A 9 -6.68 -3.88 4.24
CA THR A 9 -5.84 -2.76 3.80
C THR A 9 -5.39 -1.89 4.96
N ASP A 10 -6.27 -1.65 5.94
CA ASP A 10 -5.90 -0.93 7.16
C ASP A 10 -4.89 -1.72 8.00
N LEU A 11 -5.04 -3.05 8.11
CA LEU A 11 -4.01 -3.89 8.74
C LEU A 11 -2.66 -3.85 8.01
N SER A 12 -2.65 -3.85 6.67
CA SER A 12 -1.41 -3.72 5.88
C SER A 12 -0.70 -2.37 6.10
N LYS A 13 -1.45 -1.29 6.35
CA LYS A 13 -0.87 -0.01 6.77
C LYS A 13 -0.22 -0.12 8.15
N GLU A 14 -0.85 -0.81 9.09
CA GLU A 14 -0.25 -1.02 10.42
C GLU A 14 1.02 -1.88 10.37
N THR A 15 1.08 -2.90 9.51
CA THR A 15 2.34 -3.66 9.31
C THR A 15 3.43 -2.79 8.71
N THR A 16 3.08 -1.91 7.77
CA THR A 16 4.03 -0.95 7.19
C THR A 16 4.56 0.03 8.25
N LYS A 17 3.68 0.54 9.12
CA LYS A 17 4.09 1.40 10.25
C LYS A 17 4.99 0.66 11.23
N ALA A 18 4.70 -0.61 11.51
CA ALA A 18 5.53 -1.43 12.39
C ALA A 18 6.95 -1.61 11.80
N SER A 19 7.07 -1.90 10.51
CA SER A 19 8.38 -1.94 9.81
C SER A 19 9.12 -0.60 9.92
N LEU A 20 8.45 0.52 9.62
CA LEU A 20 9.08 1.85 9.70
C LEU A 20 9.54 2.20 11.12
N ASN A 21 8.81 1.77 12.15
CA ASN A 21 9.24 1.97 13.53
C ASN A 21 10.44 1.09 13.90
N LEU A 22 10.55 -0.09 13.30
CA LEU A 22 11.72 -0.95 13.45
C LEU A 22 12.97 -0.31 12.81
N ASP A 23 12.83 0.25 11.60
CA ASP A 23 13.90 1.00 10.94
C ASP A 23 14.40 2.15 11.82
N LYS A 24 13.49 2.90 12.46
CA LYS A 24 13.87 3.97 13.40
C LYS A 24 14.62 3.47 14.63
N ILE A 25 14.37 2.23 15.08
CA ILE A 25 15.13 1.62 16.18
C ILE A 25 16.56 1.33 15.72
N PHE A 26 16.74 0.81 14.51
CA PHE A 26 18.07 0.61 13.93
C PHE A 26 18.80 1.95 13.74
N ASP A 27 18.12 2.98 13.20
CA ASP A 27 18.68 4.33 13.08
C ASP A 27 19.13 4.89 14.44
N PHE A 28 18.32 4.70 15.49
CA PHE A 28 18.68 5.09 16.85
C PHE A 28 19.94 4.37 17.34
N VAL A 29 20.02 3.05 17.17
CA VAL A 29 21.20 2.26 17.55
C VAL A 29 22.44 2.74 16.79
N ASP A 30 22.31 2.99 15.49
CA ASP A 30 23.40 3.49 14.65
C ASP A 30 23.90 4.85 15.12
N VAL A 31 23.00 5.77 15.50
CA VAL A 31 23.36 7.07 16.06
C VAL A 31 24.13 6.90 17.37
N ILE A 32 23.68 6.03 18.27
CA ILE A 32 24.40 5.80 19.54
C ILE A 32 25.78 5.19 19.27
N ASN A 33 25.87 4.16 18.42
CA ASN A 33 27.13 3.50 18.11
C ASN A 33 28.15 4.46 17.45
N LYS A 34 27.69 5.39 16.61
CA LYS A 34 28.55 6.42 15.99
C LYS A 34 29.16 7.40 17.00
N ASN A 35 28.46 7.66 18.11
CA ASN A 35 28.89 8.59 19.14
C ASN A 35 29.33 7.87 20.43
N ALA A 36 29.56 6.55 20.37
CA ALA A 36 29.77 5.73 21.55
C ALA A 36 31.02 6.16 22.36
N GLU A 37 32.07 6.62 21.68
CA GLU A 37 33.30 7.12 22.32
C GLU A 37 33.09 8.45 23.08
N GLU A 38 32.00 9.17 22.79
CA GLU A 38 31.65 10.46 23.42
C GLU A 38 30.71 10.32 24.62
N ILE A 39 30.22 9.10 24.91
CA ILE A 39 29.26 8.82 25.98
C ILE A 39 29.99 8.15 27.15
N GLU A 40 29.82 8.68 28.37
CA GLU A 40 30.31 8.01 29.57
C GLU A 40 29.54 6.69 29.82
N GLY A 41 30.25 5.57 29.79
CA GLY A 41 29.72 4.22 30.06
C GLY A 41 29.79 3.27 28.86
N ASP A 42 29.49 1.99 29.08
CA ASP A 42 29.43 0.97 28.01
C ASP A 42 28.02 0.94 27.40
N THR A 43 27.89 1.59 26.24
CA THR A 43 26.65 1.61 25.44
C THR A 43 26.52 0.42 24.50
N GLY A 44 27.59 -0.35 24.28
CA GLY A 44 27.65 -1.41 23.27
C GLY A 44 26.80 -2.63 23.60
N LYS A 45 26.73 -3.03 24.88
CA LYS A 45 25.87 -4.14 25.32
C LYS A 45 24.37 -3.85 25.09
N PRO A 46 23.82 -2.70 25.54
CA PRO A 46 22.44 -2.33 25.24
C PRO A 46 22.14 -2.23 23.75
N THR A 47 23.00 -1.57 22.95
CA THR A 47 22.74 -1.39 21.51
C THR A 47 22.79 -2.70 20.73
N GLY A 48 23.69 -3.62 21.11
CA GLY A 48 23.72 -4.98 20.57
C GLY A 48 22.43 -5.75 20.87
N ALA A 49 21.97 -5.75 22.12
CA ALA A 49 20.73 -6.43 22.51
C ALA A 49 19.49 -5.86 21.80
N ILE A 50 19.43 -4.54 21.62
CA ILE A 50 18.34 -3.87 20.88
C ILE A 50 18.33 -4.32 19.42
N SER A 51 19.49 -4.33 18.76
CA SER A 51 19.61 -4.74 17.35
C SER A 51 19.18 -6.19 17.18
N GLU A 52 19.66 -7.11 18.03
CA GLU A 52 19.28 -8.52 17.97
C GLU A 52 17.77 -8.76 18.16
N LEU A 53 17.13 -8.01 19.05
CA LEU A 53 15.68 -8.10 19.26
C LEU A 53 14.92 -7.52 18.07
N ALA A 54 15.38 -6.41 17.52
CA ALA A 54 14.80 -5.80 16.34
C ALA A 54 14.87 -6.75 15.12
N ASP A 55 16.04 -7.36 14.89
CA ASP A 55 16.26 -8.35 13.83
C ASP A 55 15.33 -9.56 13.96
N LYS A 56 15.03 -10.00 15.19
CA LYS A 56 14.08 -11.11 15.45
C LYS A 56 12.63 -10.73 15.16
N ILE A 57 12.25 -9.45 15.30
CA ILE A 57 10.88 -8.98 15.07
C ILE A 57 10.60 -8.80 13.58
N ALA A 58 11.57 -8.32 12.80
CA ALA A 58 11.45 -8.08 11.35
C ALA A 58 10.77 -9.25 10.58
N PRO A 59 11.20 -10.52 10.70
CA PRO A 59 10.58 -11.62 9.96
C PRO A 59 9.12 -11.87 10.36
N HIS A 60 8.75 -11.61 11.61
CA HIS A 60 7.36 -11.75 12.06
C HIS A 60 6.46 -10.69 11.44
N ILE A 61 6.91 -9.44 11.34
CA ILE A 61 6.17 -8.37 10.66
C ILE A 61 5.96 -8.72 9.19
N ASN A 62 7.02 -9.19 8.52
CA ASN A 62 6.94 -9.61 7.12
C ASN A 62 5.97 -10.77 6.92
N THR A 63 6.01 -11.78 7.78
CA THR A 63 5.07 -12.93 7.72
C THR A 63 3.62 -12.47 7.85
N ILE A 64 3.34 -11.56 8.79
CA ILE A 64 1.98 -11.01 8.98
C ILE A 64 1.55 -10.22 7.74
N LYS A 65 2.44 -9.39 7.18
CA LYS A 65 2.19 -8.63 5.97
C LYS A 65 1.86 -9.55 4.79
N ASP A 66 2.65 -10.59 4.57
CA ASP A 66 2.44 -11.56 3.48
C ASP A 66 1.10 -12.27 3.61
N LEU A 67 0.71 -12.67 4.83
CA LEU A 67 -0.59 -13.28 5.09
C LEU A 67 -1.75 -12.31 4.82
N ILE A 68 -1.62 -11.04 5.21
CA ILE A 68 -2.65 -10.01 4.92
C ILE A 68 -2.79 -9.85 3.41
N GLU A 69 -1.68 -9.71 2.68
CA GLU A 69 -1.69 -9.59 1.22
C GLU A 69 -2.31 -10.82 0.55
N GLU A 70 -2.00 -12.02 1.03
CA GLU A 70 -2.58 -13.27 0.52
C GLU A 70 -4.10 -13.30 0.70
N GLN A 71 -4.60 -12.91 1.87
CA GLN A 71 -6.05 -12.87 2.13
C GLN A 71 -6.72 -11.78 1.30
N LEU A 72 -6.11 -10.60 1.18
CA LEU A 72 -6.62 -9.50 0.38
C LEU A 72 -6.74 -9.92 -1.09
N ASN A 73 -5.74 -10.63 -1.61
CA ASN A 73 -5.72 -11.12 -2.99
C ASN A 73 -6.77 -12.20 -3.29
N LYS A 74 -7.36 -12.85 -2.28
CA LYS A 74 -8.48 -13.80 -2.46
C LYS A 74 -9.83 -13.11 -2.62
N ILE A 75 -9.92 -11.82 -2.28
CA ILE A 75 -11.16 -11.06 -2.40
C ILE A 75 -11.41 -10.73 -3.88
N GLU A 76 -12.64 -10.97 -4.32
CA GLU A 76 -13.14 -10.51 -5.61
C GLU A 76 -13.40 -9.00 -5.54
N VAL A 77 -13.00 -8.29 -6.60
CA VAL A 77 -13.25 -6.85 -6.71
C VAL A 77 -14.73 -6.65 -6.99
N ASP A 78 -15.39 -5.77 -6.25
CA ASP A 78 -16.79 -5.43 -6.48
C ASP A 78 -16.92 -4.58 -7.77
N PRO A 79 -17.63 -5.08 -8.81
CA PRO A 79 -17.80 -4.34 -10.05
C PRO A 79 -18.57 -3.02 -9.87
N GLU A 80 -19.52 -2.95 -8.93
CA GLU A 80 -20.28 -1.72 -8.69
C GLU A 80 -19.41 -0.67 -7.98
N GLU A 81 -18.51 -1.10 -7.09
CA GLU A 81 -17.56 -0.20 -6.43
C GLU A 81 -16.60 0.45 -7.45
N THR A 82 -16.07 -0.33 -8.38
CA THR A 82 -15.12 0.17 -9.40
C THR A 82 -15.80 1.07 -10.43
N LYS A 83 -17.06 0.78 -10.78
CA LYS A 83 -17.89 1.64 -11.62
C LYS A 83 -18.18 2.99 -10.96
N ASP A 84 -18.66 2.97 -9.71
CA ASP A 84 -18.91 4.19 -8.93
C ASP A 84 -17.63 5.03 -8.76
N ALA A 85 -16.48 4.38 -8.53
CA ALA A 85 -15.19 5.05 -8.47
C ALA A 85 -14.82 5.72 -9.80
N ALA A 86 -15.00 5.03 -10.94
CA ALA A 86 -14.74 5.58 -12.26
C ALA A 86 -15.60 6.83 -12.56
N GLU A 87 -16.90 6.76 -12.27
CA GLU A 87 -17.82 7.89 -12.44
C GLU A 87 -17.41 9.10 -11.57
N LYS A 88 -17.05 8.85 -10.30
CA LYS A 88 -16.55 9.90 -9.39
C LYS A 88 -15.25 10.53 -9.88
N LEU A 89 -14.29 9.74 -10.37
CA LEU A 89 -13.02 10.28 -10.86
C LEU A 89 -13.23 11.23 -12.05
N LEU A 90 -14.19 10.94 -12.92
CA LEU A 90 -14.53 11.83 -14.04
C LEU A 90 -15.12 13.17 -13.57
N LEU A 91 -15.91 13.17 -12.49
CA LEU A 91 -16.39 14.40 -11.87
C LEU A 91 -15.25 15.26 -11.30
N TYR A 92 -14.23 14.63 -10.73
CA TYR A 92 -13.12 15.35 -10.07
C TYR A 92 -12.06 15.88 -11.04
N HIS A 93 -11.67 15.10 -12.06
CA HIS A 93 -10.56 15.47 -12.94
C HIS A 93 -11.01 16.20 -14.22
N GLY A 94 -12.30 16.19 -14.56
CA GLY A 94 -12.88 16.94 -15.68
C GLY A 94 -12.47 16.51 -17.10
N ASN A 95 -11.35 15.79 -17.26
CA ASN A 95 -10.86 15.25 -18.51
C ASN A 95 -10.49 13.75 -18.37
N ILE A 96 -11.07 12.93 -19.26
CA ILE A 96 -10.87 11.49 -19.32
C ILE A 96 -9.38 11.09 -19.40
N HIS A 97 -8.57 11.83 -20.15
CA HIS A 97 -7.15 11.51 -20.33
C HIS A 97 -6.36 11.73 -19.03
N GLN A 98 -6.77 12.73 -18.25
CA GLN A 98 -6.17 12.97 -16.93
C GLN A 98 -6.57 11.86 -15.95
N VAL A 99 -7.83 11.40 -16.00
CA VAL A 99 -8.28 10.25 -15.19
C VAL A 99 -7.51 8.99 -15.54
N ILE A 100 -7.40 8.64 -16.84
CA ILE A 100 -6.67 7.45 -17.30
C ILE A 100 -5.21 7.51 -16.84
N SER A 101 -4.54 8.63 -17.06
CA SER A 101 -3.14 8.81 -16.64
C SER A 101 -2.98 8.66 -15.13
N TRP A 102 -3.87 9.27 -14.35
CA TRP A 102 -3.82 9.19 -12.89
C TRP A 102 -4.10 7.77 -12.36
N ALA A 103 -5.13 7.10 -12.88
CA ALA A 103 -5.47 5.74 -12.48
C ALA A 103 -4.41 4.72 -12.92
N ASP A 104 -3.72 4.93 -14.05
CA ASP A 104 -2.59 4.10 -14.47
C ASP A 104 -1.38 4.25 -13.52
N VAL A 105 -1.14 5.45 -12.99
CA VAL A 105 -0.16 5.67 -11.92
C VAL A 105 -0.55 4.91 -10.64
N GLN A 106 -1.83 4.96 -10.23
CA GLN A 106 -2.29 4.20 -9.06
C GLN A 106 -2.11 2.70 -9.26
N LYS A 107 -2.55 2.15 -10.41
CA LYS A 107 -2.34 0.74 -10.77
C LYS A 107 -0.87 0.34 -10.70
N SER A 108 0.02 1.16 -11.26
CA SER A 108 1.46 0.88 -11.36
C SER A 108 2.17 0.89 -10.00
N ALA A 109 1.57 1.49 -8.97
CA ALA A 109 2.07 1.44 -7.60
C ALA A 109 1.84 0.07 -6.92
N HIS A 110 1.04 -0.81 -7.53
CA HIS A 110 0.69 -2.11 -6.97
C HIS A 110 1.30 -3.27 -7.76
N LYS A 111 1.66 -4.34 -7.05
CA LYS A 111 2.14 -5.58 -7.66
C LYS A 111 1.07 -6.12 -8.61
N LYS A 112 1.48 -6.52 -9.82
CA LYS A 112 0.60 -7.13 -10.81
C LYS A 112 -0.20 -8.28 -10.19
N ASP A 113 -1.49 -8.36 -10.55
CA ASP A 113 -2.48 -9.35 -10.09
C ASP A 113 -2.85 -9.27 -8.59
N SER A 114 -2.29 -8.32 -7.83
CA SER A 114 -2.77 -8.03 -6.47
C SER A 114 -4.19 -7.45 -6.48
N TYR A 115 -4.90 -7.50 -5.36
CA TYR A 115 -6.25 -6.94 -5.21
C TYR A 115 -6.33 -5.51 -5.70
N TRP A 116 -5.46 -4.62 -5.20
CA TRP A 116 -5.48 -3.21 -5.58
C TRP A 116 -5.05 -2.99 -7.03
N TRP A 117 -4.19 -3.84 -7.58
CA TRP A 117 -3.90 -3.80 -9.01
C TRP A 117 -5.12 -4.16 -9.85
N ARG A 118 -5.83 -5.26 -9.52
CA ARG A 118 -7.07 -5.68 -10.19
C ARG A 118 -8.15 -4.61 -10.07
N TYR A 119 -8.33 -4.05 -8.87
CA TYR A 119 -9.24 -2.93 -8.62
C TYR A 119 -8.99 -1.76 -9.58
N TRP A 120 -7.74 -1.32 -9.72
CA TRP A 120 -7.41 -0.21 -10.62
C TRP A 120 -7.51 -0.56 -12.10
N VAL A 121 -7.30 -1.82 -12.48
CA VAL A 121 -7.59 -2.29 -13.84
C VAL A 121 -9.08 -2.14 -14.13
N ASP A 122 -9.95 -2.61 -13.25
CA ASP A 122 -11.41 -2.53 -13.43
C ASP A 122 -11.88 -1.07 -13.45
N VAL A 123 -11.32 -0.20 -12.60
CA VAL A 123 -11.60 1.25 -12.64
C VAL A 123 -11.20 1.84 -14.00
N LEU A 124 -10.01 1.50 -14.52
CA LEU A 124 -9.56 1.99 -15.82
C LEU A 124 -10.45 1.52 -16.96
N GLU A 125 -10.87 0.25 -16.94
CA GLU A 125 -11.80 -0.29 -17.94
C GLU A 125 -13.15 0.45 -17.91
N ASN A 126 -13.70 0.70 -16.72
CA ASN A 126 -14.92 1.49 -16.57
C ASN A 126 -14.76 2.92 -17.10
N VAL A 127 -13.64 3.60 -16.80
CA VAL A 127 -13.35 4.93 -17.35
C VAL A 127 -13.31 4.90 -18.89
N MET A 128 -12.64 3.90 -19.47
CA MET A 128 -12.57 3.77 -20.94
C MET A 128 -13.94 3.50 -21.57
N GLN A 129 -14.79 2.69 -20.94
CA GLN A 129 -16.15 2.45 -21.41
C GLN A 129 -17.02 3.73 -21.39
N LEU A 130 -16.87 4.55 -20.34
CA LEU A 130 -17.56 5.84 -20.25
C LEU A 130 -17.11 6.81 -21.36
N GLU A 131 -15.84 6.81 -21.76
CA GLU A 131 -15.36 7.59 -22.90
C GLU A 131 -16.03 7.16 -24.21
N VAL A 132 -16.06 5.85 -24.47
CA VAL A 132 -16.68 5.29 -25.68
C VAL A 132 -18.17 5.64 -25.73
N ALA A 133 -18.88 5.51 -24.61
CA ALA A 133 -20.30 5.86 -24.51
C ALA A 133 -20.55 7.36 -24.78
N LYS A 134 -19.70 8.25 -24.24
CA LYS A 134 -19.79 9.69 -24.48
C LYS A 134 -19.56 10.05 -25.95
N GLN A 135 -18.58 9.43 -26.60
CA GLN A 135 -18.30 9.65 -28.02
C GLN A 135 -19.40 9.09 -28.94
N ALA A 136 -20.11 8.03 -28.51
CA ALA A 136 -21.24 7.47 -29.24
C ALA A 136 -22.51 8.34 -29.10
N GLY A 137 -22.78 8.90 -27.91
CA GLY A 137 -23.96 9.72 -27.64
C GLY A 137 -23.86 11.18 -28.12
N GLY A 138 -22.67 11.68 -28.43
CA GLY A 138 -22.47 13.04 -28.98
C GLY A 138 -22.63 13.17 -30.49
N LYS A 139 -23.15 12.14 -31.18
CA LYS A 139 -23.34 12.10 -32.64
C LYS A 139 -24.79 12.26 -33.10
N GLU A 140 -25.72 12.63 -32.21
CA GLU A 140 -27.12 12.95 -32.54
C GLU A 140 -27.38 14.47 -32.60
#